data_AF-A0A9P8MY31-F1
#
_entry.id   AF-A0A9P8MY31-F1
#
_cell.length_a   1.000
_cell.length_b   1.000
_cell.length_c   1.000
_cell.angle_alpha   90.00
_cell.angle_beta   90.00
_cell.angle_gamma   90.00
#
_symmetry.space_group_name_H-M   'P 1'
#
loop_
_entity.id
_entity.type
_entity.pdbx_description
1 polymer ?
#
loop_
_entity_poly.entity_id
_entity_poly.type
_entity_poly.pdbx_seq_one_letter_code
_entity_poly.pdbx_strand_id
1 'polypeptide(L)'
;MDAALARLRPVSTARHAVRAATCAACASSSPSSPPSASSAALSSLAARRAFSALNRPPPNYPGHVPLTTVERAGLAIGSSVMSLIDPYRHDLIAALGEATATPYFIYRLRDAMLADPTGRRILRLRPRITSQTLSVAALRALPSNSLGRAYVDWLDREGVSPDTRSAVRYIDDEECAYVMQRYRECHDFFHALTGLPVVREGEVALKAFEFANTLIPMTGLSTLAVATLKPRERQRFWSIYLPWALRNGARSRDVINVFWEEQLERDVDDLRAELGIERPPDLRSIRKREREERNRHKEAQARV
;
A
#
# COMPACT_ATOMS: atom_id res chain seq x y z
N MET A 1 50.48 -9.06 9.47
CA MET A 1 51.43 -9.94 8.76
C MET A 1 50.61 -11.13 8.30
N ASP A 2 49.85 -10.93 7.23
CA ASP A 2 50.27 -11.30 5.85
C ASP A 2 50.01 -12.80 5.66
N ALA A 3 49.33 -13.30 4.64
CA ALA A 3 48.80 -12.76 3.41
C ALA A 3 47.77 -13.81 2.95
N ALA A 4 46.57 -13.41 2.54
CA ALA A 4 46.23 -13.13 1.14
C ALA A 4 46.22 -14.37 0.21
N LEU A 5 45.07 -14.53 -0.43
CA LEU A 5 44.89 -14.92 -1.83
C LEU A 5 45.27 -16.36 -2.22
N ALA A 6 44.25 -17.14 -2.57
CA ALA A 6 44.02 -17.63 -3.94
C ALA A 6 43.17 -18.90 -3.92
N ARG A 7 42.06 -18.89 -4.67
CA ARG A 7 41.59 -20.00 -5.53
C ARG A 7 40.25 -19.60 -6.18
N LEU A 8 40.35 -18.65 -7.11
CA LEU A 8 39.39 -18.56 -8.21
C LEU A 8 39.80 -19.58 -9.27
N ARG A 9 38.94 -20.55 -9.58
CA ARG A 9 39.07 -21.44 -10.74
C ARG A 9 38.04 -21.01 -11.78
N PRO A 10 38.43 -20.65 -13.01
CA PRO A 10 37.49 -20.44 -14.10
C PRO A 10 37.13 -21.78 -14.74
N VAL A 11 35.84 -22.12 -14.78
CA VAL A 11 35.34 -23.27 -15.55
C VAL A 11 35.05 -22.80 -16.98
N SER A 12 35.93 -23.24 -17.87
CA SER A 12 35.77 -23.58 -19.28
C SER A 12 34.58 -23.01 -20.07
N THR A 13 34.94 -22.18 -21.04
CA THR A 13 34.17 -21.83 -22.23
C THR A 13 33.82 -23.04 -23.08
N ALA A 14 32.55 -23.26 -23.39
CA ALA A 14 32.11 -24.11 -24.49
C ALA A 14 31.28 -23.27 -25.47
N ARG A 15 31.95 -22.81 -26.54
CA ARG A 15 31.30 -22.26 -27.74
C ARG A 15 30.77 -23.44 -28.55
N HIS A 16 29.47 -23.52 -28.77
CA HIS A 16 28.91 -24.32 -29.86
C HIS A 16 28.46 -23.40 -30.97
N ALA A 17 29.07 -23.61 -32.13
CA ALA A 17 28.82 -22.94 -33.38
C ALA A 17 27.62 -23.56 -34.11
N VAL A 18 26.82 -22.68 -34.71
CA VAL A 18 26.19 -22.77 -36.02
C VAL A 18 25.36 -24.02 -36.35
N ARG A 19 24.07 -23.79 -36.59
CA ARG A 19 23.41 -24.24 -37.82
C ARG A 19 22.24 -23.33 -38.17
N ALA A 20 22.49 -22.44 -39.13
CA ALA A 20 21.46 -21.79 -39.92
C ALA A 20 20.87 -22.83 -40.88
N ALA A 21 19.55 -22.95 -40.91
CA ALA A 21 18.83 -23.67 -41.95
C ALA A 21 18.07 -22.64 -42.77
N THR A 22 18.64 -22.28 -43.92
CA THR A 22 17.93 -21.72 -45.06
C THR A 22 17.32 -22.86 -45.85
N CYS A 23 16.04 -22.75 -46.20
CA CYS A 23 15.54 -23.35 -47.44
C CYS A 23 14.46 -22.45 -48.05
N ALA A 24 14.58 -22.28 -49.36
CA ALA A 24 13.93 -21.28 -50.19
C ALA A 24 12.55 -21.72 -50.70
N ALA A 25 11.73 -20.70 -50.97
CA ALA A 25 10.83 -20.50 -52.10
C ALA A 25 9.99 -21.67 -52.65
N CYS A 26 8.68 -21.41 -52.79
CA CYS A 26 8.04 -21.39 -54.11
C CYS A 26 6.73 -20.58 -54.07
N ALA A 27 6.55 -19.81 -55.15
CA ALA A 27 5.45 -18.91 -55.43
C ALA A 27 4.18 -19.65 -55.87
N SER A 28 3.02 -19.05 -55.60
CA SER A 28 1.88 -19.14 -56.52
C SER A 28 0.90 -17.99 -56.29
N SER A 29 0.61 -17.35 -57.41
CA SER A 29 -0.29 -16.26 -57.75
C SER A 29 -1.77 -16.43 -57.34
N SER A 30 -2.42 -15.26 -57.22
CA SER A 30 -3.82 -14.91 -56.89
C SER A 30 -4.92 -15.69 -57.66
N PRO A 31 -6.20 -15.60 -57.24
CA PRO A 31 -7.00 -14.41 -57.55
C PRO A 31 -7.88 -13.87 -56.38
N SER A 32 -8.00 -12.55 -56.39
CA SER A 32 -8.96 -11.75 -55.65
C SER A 32 -10.41 -12.19 -55.92
N SER A 33 -11.13 -12.56 -54.86
CA SER A 33 -12.60 -12.63 -54.86
C SER A 33 -13.15 -11.47 -54.03
N PRO A 34 -14.24 -10.80 -54.46
CA PRO A 34 -14.82 -9.68 -53.72
C PRO A 34 -15.50 -10.19 -52.44
N PRO A 35 -15.47 -9.44 -51.32
CA PRO A 35 -16.20 -9.84 -50.14
C PRO A 35 -17.71 -9.74 -50.39
N SER A 36 -18.40 -10.87 -50.19
CA SER A 36 -19.86 -10.97 -50.14
C SER A 36 -20.45 -10.01 -49.12
N ALA A 37 -21.51 -9.28 -49.52
CA ALA A 37 -22.20 -8.22 -48.78
C ALA A 37 -22.78 -8.63 -47.41
N SER A 38 -22.74 -9.91 -47.02
CA SER A 38 -23.22 -10.40 -45.72
C SER A 38 -22.22 -10.19 -44.56
N SER A 39 -20.93 -9.96 -44.82
CA SER A 39 -19.95 -9.68 -43.75
C SER A 39 -19.96 -8.21 -43.31
N ALA A 40 -20.46 -7.30 -44.14
CA ALA A 40 -20.59 -5.89 -43.81
C ALA A 40 -21.70 -5.62 -42.76
N ALA A 41 -22.75 -6.45 -42.75
CA ALA A 41 -23.86 -6.31 -41.80
C ALA A 41 -23.43 -6.64 -40.36
N LEU A 42 -22.60 -7.67 -40.16
CA LEU A 42 -22.05 -8.05 -38.84
C LEU A 42 -20.98 -7.06 -38.34
N SER A 43 -20.15 -6.52 -39.23
CA SER A 43 -19.24 -5.42 -38.88
C SER A 43 -20.00 -4.12 -38.54
N SER A 44 -21.17 -3.89 -39.15
CA SER A 44 -22.01 -2.74 -38.84
C SER A 44 -22.73 -2.85 -37.50
N LEU A 45 -23.01 -4.07 -37.00
CA LEU A 45 -23.53 -4.26 -35.64
C LEU A 45 -22.44 -4.09 -34.58
N ALA A 46 -21.18 -4.42 -34.89
CA ALA A 46 -20.04 -4.14 -34.02
C ALA A 46 -19.72 -2.64 -33.94
N ALA A 47 -19.88 -1.90 -35.04
CA ALA A 47 -19.67 -0.45 -35.10
C ALA A 47 -20.77 0.37 -34.38
N ARG A 48 -21.93 -0.22 -34.08
CA ARG A 48 -23.07 0.45 -33.43
C ARG A 48 -23.01 0.47 -31.90
N ARG A 49 -21.90 0.07 -31.27
CA ARG A 49 -21.65 0.28 -29.83
C ARG A 49 -20.85 1.56 -29.50
N ALA A 50 -20.58 2.43 -30.48
CA ALA A 50 -19.66 3.56 -30.33
C ALA A 50 -20.31 4.87 -29.83
N PHE A 51 -21.32 4.79 -28.96
CA PHE A 51 -21.74 5.93 -28.14
C PHE A 51 -21.90 5.48 -26.68
N SER A 52 -20.76 5.16 -26.07
CA SER A 52 -20.63 5.25 -24.61
C SER A 52 -20.37 6.72 -24.28
N ALA A 53 -21.19 7.33 -23.42
CA ALA A 53 -20.99 8.71 -22.93
C ALA A 53 -19.63 8.92 -22.22
N LEU A 54 -18.89 7.84 -22.00
CA LEU A 54 -17.57 7.79 -21.41
C LEU A 54 -16.67 7.04 -22.40
N ASN A 55 -16.10 7.75 -23.38
CA ASN A 55 -15.00 7.22 -24.20
C ASN A 55 -13.77 7.07 -23.31
N ARG A 56 -13.70 5.94 -22.62
CA ARG A 56 -12.58 5.61 -21.74
C ARG A 56 -11.37 5.25 -22.61
N PRO A 57 -10.19 5.89 -22.40
CA PRO A 57 -8.99 5.54 -23.15
C PRO A 57 -8.55 4.10 -22.84
N PRO A 58 -7.67 3.50 -23.68
CA PRO A 58 -7.10 2.20 -23.36
C PRO A 58 -6.27 2.27 -22.06
N PRO A 59 -6.14 1.16 -21.31
CA PRO A 59 -5.23 1.05 -20.17
C PRO A 59 -3.78 1.40 -20.53
N ASN A 60 -3.06 2.13 -19.67
CA ASN A 60 -1.65 2.49 -19.87
C ASN A 60 -0.71 1.32 -19.52
N TYR A 61 -1.14 0.41 -18.65
CA TYR A 61 -0.41 -0.78 -18.22
C TYR A 61 -1.40 -1.88 -17.77
N PRO A 62 -0.97 -3.14 -17.60
CA PRO A 62 -1.86 -4.24 -17.21
C PRO A 62 -2.58 -3.97 -15.88
N GLY A 63 -3.91 -4.11 -15.88
CA GLY A 63 -4.76 -3.86 -14.69
C GLY A 63 -5.16 -2.39 -14.49
N HIS A 64 -4.62 -1.45 -15.26
CA HIS A 64 -5.04 -0.05 -15.24
C HIS A 64 -6.48 0.12 -15.76
N VAL A 65 -7.25 0.95 -15.07
CA VAL A 65 -8.62 1.34 -15.40
C VAL A 65 -8.65 2.87 -15.45
N PRO A 66 -8.52 3.47 -16.65
CA PRO A 66 -8.51 4.92 -16.78
C PRO A 66 -9.86 5.51 -16.40
N LEU A 67 -9.83 6.64 -15.71
CA LEU A 67 -11.02 7.39 -15.30
C LEU A 67 -10.98 8.80 -15.90
N THR A 68 -12.10 9.23 -16.47
CA THR A 68 -12.34 10.65 -16.76
C THR A 68 -12.38 11.46 -15.46
N THR A 69 -12.20 12.79 -15.55
CA THR A 69 -12.28 13.68 -14.38
C THR A 69 -13.61 13.55 -13.63
N VAL A 70 -14.72 13.39 -14.36
CA VAL A 70 -16.06 13.22 -13.78
C VAL A 70 -16.19 11.87 -13.07
N GLU A 71 -15.77 10.77 -13.72
CA GLU A 71 -15.78 9.44 -13.07
C GLU A 71 -14.90 9.40 -11.83
N ARG A 72 -13.72 10.04 -11.88
CA ARG A 72 -12.79 10.14 -10.75
C ARG A 72 -13.38 10.94 -9.59
N ALA A 73 -14.00 12.09 -9.88
CA ALA A 73 -14.67 12.90 -8.88
C ALA A 73 -15.85 12.13 -8.24
N GLY A 74 -16.66 11.46 -9.07
CA GLY A 74 -17.74 10.59 -8.60
C GLY A 74 -17.23 9.44 -7.73
N LEU A 75 -16.14 8.78 -8.13
CA LEU A 75 -15.50 7.73 -7.34
C LEU A 75 -14.97 8.26 -6.01
N ALA A 76 -14.32 9.43 -6.00
CA ALA A 76 -13.82 10.05 -4.78
C ALA A 76 -14.96 10.38 -3.81
N ILE A 77 -16.02 11.05 -4.28
CA ILE A 77 -17.16 11.45 -3.45
C ILE A 77 -17.90 10.21 -2.94
N GLY A 78 -18.27 9.30 -3.84
CA GLY A 78 -19.01 8.08 -3.48
C GLY A 78 -18.24 7.20 -2.50
N SER A 79 -16.94 7.01 -2.74
CA SER A 79 -16.09 6.24 -1.83
C SER A 79 -15.88 6.95 -0.50
N SER A 80 -15.75 8.28 -0.47
CA SER A 80 -15.65 9.05 0.78
C SER A 80 -16.88 8.88 1.66
N VAL A 81 -18.07 9.10 1.09
CA VAL A 81 -19.33 9.01 1.85
C VAL A 81 -19.56 7.59 2.33
N MET A 82 -19.42 6.61 1.45
CA MET A 82 -19.74 5.22 1.78
C MET A 82 -18.71 4.59 2.72
N SER A 83 -17.42 4.96 2.65
CA SER A 83 -16.41 4.49 3.62
C SER A 83 -16.57 5.10 5.01
N LEU A 84 -17.15 6.31 5.13
CA LEU A 84 -17.52 6.87 6.44
C LEU A 84 -18.72 6.14 7.06
N ILE A 85 -19.66 5.67 6.22
CA ILE A 85 -20.82 4.87 6.66
C ILE A 85 -20.39 3.46 7.05
N ASP A 86 -19.59 2.80 6.20
CA ASP A 86 -19.05 1.47 6.43
C ASP A 86 -17.51 1.46 6.32
N PRO A 87 -16.80 1.68 7.43
CA PRO A 87 -15.33 1.68 7.46
C PRO A 87 -14.69 0.33 7.13
N TYR A 88 -15.44 -0.78 7.14
CA TYR A 88 -14.90 -2.10 6.82
C TYR A 88 -14.87 -2.37 5.32
N ARG A 89 -15.39 -1.45 4.49
CA ARG A 89 -15.23 -1.46 3.03
C ARG A 89 -13.85 -0.94 2.63
N HIS A 90 -12.83 -1.76 2.88
CA HIS A 90 -11.43 -1.44 2.56
C HIS A 90 -11.22 -1.14 1.06
N ASP A 91 -12.05 -1.70 0.19
CA ASP A 91 -12.06 -1.42 -1.25
C ASP A 91 -12.43 0.03 -1.57
N LEU A 92 -13.35 0.63 -0.81
CA LEU A 92 -13.74 2.03 -0.96
C LEU A 92 -12.66 2.97 -0.43
N ILE A 93 -11.99 2.62 0.66
CA ILE A 93 -10.85 3.39 1.18
C ILE A 93 -9.69 3.36 0.15
N ALA A 94 -9.45 2.20 -0.47
CA ALA A 94 -8.48 2.05 -1.55
C ALA A 94 -8.85 2.92 -2.76
N ALA A 95 -10.10 2.83 -3.24
CA ALA A 95 -10.60 3.64 -4.35
C ALA A 95 -10.51 5.15 -4.06
N LEU A 96 -10.86 5.56 -2.84
CA LEU A 96 -10.70 6.94 -2.38
C LEU A 96 -9.24 7.39 -2.40
N GLY A 97 -8.33 6.51 -1.97
CA GLY A 97 -6.88 6.71 -2.03
C GLY A 97 -6.41 7.03 -3.44
N GLU A 98 -6.81 6.24 -4.43
CA GLU A 98 -6.40 6.42 -5.82
C GLU A 98 -7.04 7.67 -6.44
N ALA A 99 -8.34 7.86 -6.20
CA ALA A 99 -9.10 8.96 -6.78
C ALA A 99 -8.62 10.34 -6.28
N THR A 100 -8.10 10.41 -5.05
CA THR A 100 -7.62 11.67 -4.44
C THR A 100 -6.12 11.89 -4.56
N ALA A 101 -5.33 10.86 -4.93
CA ALA A 101 -3.89 11.00 -5.04
C ALA A 101 -3.44 11.70 -6.34
N THR A 102 -4.25 11.63 -7.40
CA THR A 102 -4.02 12.34 -8.67
C THR A 102 -4.75 13.69 -8.68
N PRO A 103 -4.21 14.74 -9.34
CA PRO A 103 -3.03 14.72 -10.21
C PRO A 103 -1.71 15.11 -9.51
N TYR A 104 -1.71 15.48 -8.23
CA TYR A 104 -0.53 16.09 -7.60
C TYR A 104 0.14 15.20 -6.54
N PHE A 105 -0.63 14.66 -5.60
CA PHE A 105 -0.10 14.10 -4.37
C PHE A 105 0.72 12.83 -4.57
N ILE A 106 0.33 11.97 -5.52
CA ILE A 106 1.10 10.75 -5.81
C ILE A 106 2.45 11.06 -6.46
N TYR A 107 2.49 12.05 -7.36
CA TYR A 107 3.74 12.50 -7.98
C TYR A 107 4.67 13.12 -6.97
N ARG A 108 4.14 13.94 -6.06
CA ARG A 108 4.90 14.49 -4.94
C ARG A 108 5.52 13.39 -4.06
N LEU A 109 4.76 12.33 -3.76
CA LEU A 109 5.26 11.20 -2.97
C LEU A 109 6.33 10.41 -3.73
N ARG A 110 6.13 10.15 -5.03
CA ARG A 110 7.14 9.54 -5.90
C ARG A 110 8.42 10.39 -5.95
N ASP A 111 8.30 11.70 -6.07
CA ASP A 111 9.45 12.60 -6.15
C ASP A 111 10.23 12.63 -4.83
N ALA A 112 9.55 12.50 -3.67
CA ALA A 112 10.20 12.30 -2.38
C ALA A 112 10.99 10.97 -2.34
N MET A 113 10.48 9.90 -2.98
CA MET A 113 11.25 8.66 -3.14
C MET A 113 12.45 8.82 -4.09
N LEU A 114 12.31 9.59 -5.17
CA LEU A 114 13.41 9.86 -6.10
C LEU A 114 14.52 10.70 -5.48
N ALA A 115 14.20 11.57 -4.52
CA ALA A 115 15.19 12.35 -3.77
C ALA A 115 16.05 11.47 -2.83
N ASP A 116 15.51 10.36 -2.33
CA ASP A 116 16.18 9.46 -1.40
C ASP A 116 16.93 8.30 -2.11
N PRO A 117 18.18 7.96 -1.73
CA PRO A 117 18.91 6.85 -2.35
C PRO A 117 18.22 5.48 -2.17
N THR A 118 17.59 5.23 -1.02
CA THR A 118 16.82 4.00 -0.76
C THR A 118 15.51 4.03 -1.54
N GLY A 119 14.83 5.17 -1.59
CA GLY A 119 13.64 5.37 -2.42
C GLY A 119 13.90 5.06 -3.90
N ARG A 120 15.01 5.54 -4.47
CA ARG A 120 15.43 5.19 -5.85
C ARG A 120 15.70 3.69 -6.03
N ARG A 121 16.30 3.01 -5.04
CA ARG A 121 16.49 1.55 -5.09
C ARG A 121 15.16 0.82 -5.10
N ILE A 122 14.22 1.25 -4.26
CA ILE A 122 12.86 0.68 -4.18
C ILE A 122 12.13 0.85 -5.52
N LEU A 123 12.11 2.06 -6.09
CA LEU A 123 11.44 2.32 -7.37
C LEU A 123 12.01 1.49 -8.53
N ARG A 124 13.33 1.21 -8.50
CA ARG A 124 13.99 0.35 -9.49
C ARG A 124 13.66 -1.13 -9.32
N LEU A 125 13.77 -1.65 -8.09
CA LEU A 125 13.61 -3.08 -7.81
C LEU A 125 12.14 -3.51 -7.75
N ARG A 126 11.25 -2.56 -7.46
CA ARG A 126 9.82 -2.75 -7.28
C ARG A 126 9.43 -3.96 -6.39
N PRO A 127 10.07 -4.15 -5.21
CA PRO A 127 9.72 -5.27 -4.34
C PRO A 127 8.26 -5.16 -3.87
N ARG A 128 7.66 -6.32 -3.60
CA ARG A 128 6.28 -6.48 -3.11
C ARG A 128 6.31 -7.09 -1.73
N ILE A 129 5.35 -6.69 -0.90
CA ILE A 129 5.18 -7.17 0.47
C ILE A 129 3.92 -8.05 0.48
N THR A 130 4.14 -9.36 0.36
CA THR A 130 3.10 -10.40 0.31
C THR A 130 3.57 -11.65 1.06
N SER A 131 2.68 -12.59 1.41
CA SER A 131 3.10 -13.84 2.04
C SER A 131 4.00 -14.71 1.15
N GLN A 132 4.04 -14.45 -0.16
CA GLN A 132 4.92 -15.15 -1.10
C GLN A 132 6.37 -14.65 -1.01
N THR A 133 6.55 -13.38 -0.66
CA THR A 133 7.85 -12.71 -0.58
C THR A 133 8.36 -12.61 0.86
N LEU A 134 7.45 -12.61 1.83
CA LEU A 134 7.72 -12.57 3.27
C LEU A 134 7.20 -13.85 3.93
N SER A 135 8.11 -14.72 4.33
CA SER A 135 7.75 -15.92 5.08
C SER A 135 7.37 -15.57 6.52
N VAL A 136 6.06 -15.53 6.81
CA VAL A 136 5.54 -15.31 8.16
C VAL A 136 6.13 -16.31 9.17
N ALA A 137 6.35 -17.56 8.76
CA ALA A 137 6.97 -18.57 9.61
C ALA A 137 8.43 -18.22 9.96
N ALA A 138 9.21 -17.73 9.00
CA ALA A 138 10.59 -17.29 9.25
C ALA A 138 10.64 -16.07 10.17
N LEU A 139 9.71 -15.12 9.99
CA LEU A 139 9.61 -13.93 10.84
C LEU A 139 9.30 -14.26 12.31
N ARG A 140 8.49 -15.30 12.58
CA ARG A 140 8.25 -15.77 13.96
C ARG A 140 9.52 -16.29 14.65
N ALA A 141 10.47 -16.82 13.87
CA ALA A 141 11.73 -17.33 14.39
C ALA A 141 12.77 -16.24 14.68
N LEU A 142 12.53 -15.00 14.24
CA LEU A 142 13.43 -13.88 14.50
C LEU A 142 13.45 -13.49 15.99
N PRO A 143 14.53 -12.83 16.45
CA PRO A 143 14.65 -12.32 17.82
C PRO A 143 13.47 -11.44 18.22
N SER A 144 13.05 -11.49 19.49
CA SER A 144 11.89 -10.76 20.02
C SER A 144 11.96 -9.24 19.87
N ASN A 145 13.16 -8.68 19.77
CA ASN A 145 13.41 -7.26 19.57
C ASN A 145 13.51 -6.86 18.08
N SER A 146 13.45 -7.82 17.15
CA SER A 146 13.54 -7.50 15.72
C SER A 146 12.23 -6.90 15.16
N LEU A 147 12.34 -6.10 14.10
CA LEU A 147 11.19 -5.56 13.39
C LEU A 147 10.28 -6.68 12.87
N GLY A 148 10.85 -7.71 12.26
CA GLY A 148 10.11 -8.80 11.64
C GLY A 148 9.31 -9.59 12.67
N ARG A 149 9.87 -9.80 13.87
CA ARG A 149 9.15 -10.40 14.98
C ARG A 149 8.04 -9.48 15.50
N ALA A 150 8.31 -8.20 15.67
CA ALA A 150 7.29 -7.21 16.06
C ALA A 150 6.14 -7.13 15.04
N TYR A 151 6.43 -7.26 13.75
CA TYR A 151 5.44 -7.29 12.68
C TYR A 151 4.53 -8.51 12.77
N VAL A 152 5.07 -9.72 12.90
CA VAL A 152 4.23 -10.93 12.99
C VAL A 152 3.48 -11.02 14.31
N ASP A 153 4.09 -10.61 15.42
CA ASP A 153 3.37 -10.53 16.70
C ASP A 153 2.18 -9.57 16.60
N TRP A 154 2.30 -8.48 15.83
CA TRP A 154 1.19 -7.58 15.54
C TRP A 154 0.14 -8.22 14.62
N LEU A 155 0.54 -8.88 13.52
CA LEU A 155 -0.38 -9.60 12.63
C LEU A 155 -1.22 -10.63 13.40
N ASP A 156 -0.55 -11.46 14.21
CA ASP A 156 -1.18 -12.51 15.01
C ASP A 156 -2.15 -11.91 16.05
N ARG A 157 -1.81 -10.76 16.63
CA ARG A 157 -2.66 -10.06 17.61
C ARG A 157 -3.89 -9.41 16.99
N GLU A 158 -3.76 -8.85 15.79
CA GLU A 158 -4.86 -8.16 15.10
C GLU A 158 -5.68 -9.10 14.19
N GLY A 159 -5.18 -10.32 13.93
CA GLY A 159 -5.87 -11.33 13.12
C GLY A 159 -5.92 -10.97 11.64
N VAL A 160 -4.87 -10.32 11.12
CA VAL A 160 -4.77 -9.85 9.73
C VAL A 160 -3.62 -10.51 8.97
N SER A 161 -3.62 -10.38 7.64
CA SER A 161 -2.62 -10.96 6.74
C SER A 161 -2.10 -9.91 5.75
N PRO A 162 -0.80 -9.96 5.36
CA PRO A 162 -0.22 -9.06 4.36
C PRO A 162 -0.93 -9.14 2.98
N ASP A 163 -1.58 -10.26 2.66
CA ASP A 163 -2.18 -10.48 1.33
C ASP A 163 -3.56 -9.81 1.14
N THR A 164 -4.05 -9.06 2.12
CA THR A 164 -5.39 -8.46 2.07
C THR A 164 -5.46 -7.16 1.25
N ARG A 165 -4.34 -6.70 0.70
CA ARG A 165 -4.22 -5.40 0.01
C ARG A 165 -4.66 -5.49 -1.44
N SER A 166 -5.65 -4.67 -1.81
CA SER A 166 -6.16 -4.62 -3.19
C SER A 166 -5.16 -3.94 -4.15
N ALA A 167 -5.12 -4.45 -5.37
CA ALA A 167 -4.32 -3.87 -6.45
C ALA A 167 -4.79 -2.45 -6.81
N VAL A 168 -3.83 -1.56 -7.07
CA VAL A 168 -4.09 -0.23 -7.65
C VAL A 168 -4.58 -0.35 -9.09
N ARG A 169 -5.61 0.43 -9.44
CA ARG A 169 -6.31 0.37 -10.74
C ARG A 169 -6.47 1.73 -11.41
N TYR A 170 -6.64 2.82 -10.68
CA TYR A 170 -7.16 4.11 -11.15
C TYR A 170 -6.09 5.22 -11.22
N ILE A 171 -4.79 4.87 -11.13
CA ILE A 171 -3.67 5.81 -11.26
C ILE A 171 -3.05 5.63 -12.64
N ASP A 172 -2.99 6.71 -13.41
CA ASP A 172 -2.62 6.64 -14.84
C ASP A 172 -1.14 6.35 -15.10
N ASP A 173 -0.24 6.82 -14.23
CA ASP A 173 1.21 6.59 -14.32
C ASP A 173 1.61 5.29 -13.59
N GLU A 174 2.32 4.40 -14.29
CA GLU A 174 2.66 3.05 -13.79
C GLU A 174 3.59 3.10 -12.56
N GLU A 175 4.57 4.01 -12.55
CA GLU A 175 5.47 4.16 -11.41
C GLU A 175 4.73 4.72 -10.19
N CYS A 176 3.87 5.73 -10.38
CA CYS A 176 2.98 6.24 -9.33
C CYS A 176 2.00 5.17 -8.83
N ALA A 177 1.51 4.30 -9.71
CA ALA A 177 0.68 3.18 -9.32
C ALA A 177 1.45 2.20 -8.42
N TYR A 178 2.72 1.94 -8.74
CA TYR A 178 3.61 1.18 -7.86
C TYR A 178 3.84 1.87 -6.51
N VAL A 179 4.06 3.20 -6.49
CA VAL A 179 4.21 3.96 -5.24
C VAL A 179 2.98 3.83 -4.34
N MET A 180 1.78 4.00 -4.89
CA MET A 180 0.53 3.82 -4.15
C MET A 180 0.36 2.39 -3.66
N GLN A 181 0.73 1.41 -4.47
CA GLN A 181 0.66 0.00 -4.09
C GLN A 181 1.62 -0.32 -2.95
N ARG A 182 2.87 0.14 -3.03
CA ARG A 182 3.85 -0.04 -1.95
C ARG A 182 3.36 0.61 -0.66
N TYR A 183 2.84 1.84 -0.73
CA TYR A 183 2.25 2.50 0.44
C TYR A 183 1.16 1.63 1.11
N ARG A 184 0.27 1.01 0.33
CA ARG A 184 -0.78 0.12 0.87
C ARG A 184 -0.21 -1.11 1.56
N GLU A 185 0.82 -1.71 0.99
CA GLU A 185 1.43 -2.94 1.51
C GLU A 185 2.30 -2.67 2.74
N CYS A 186 2.95 -1.51 2.80
CA CYS A 186 3.74 -1.08 3.96
C CYS A 186 2.87 -0.65 5.15
N HIS A 187 1.58 -0.40 4.95
CA HIS A 187 0.68 0.12 5.99
C HIS A 187 0.69 -0.71 7.29
N ASP A 188 0.71 -2.04 7.16
CA ASP A 188 0.76 -2.93 8.33
C ASP A 188 2.10 -2.84 9.08
N PHE A 189 3.20 -2.51 8.40
CA PHE A 189 4.46 -2.18 9.07
C PHE A 189 4.34 -0.87 9.87
N PHE A 190 3.56 0.11 9.41
CA PHE A 190 3.37 1.35 10.18
C PHE A 190 2.60 1.07 11.47
N HIS A 191 1.60 0.19 11.42
CA HIS A 191 0.93 -0.29 12.62
C HIS A 191 1.89 -1.04 13.56
N ALA A 192 2.68 -1.99 13.06
CA ALA A 192 3.63 -2.74 13.87
C ALA A 192 4.71 -1.82 14.49
N LEU A 193 5.20 -0.85 13.73
CA LEU A 193 6.20 0.11 14.19
C LEU A 193 5.63 1.00 15.30
N THR A 194 4.39 1.47 15.17
CA THR A 194 3.75 2.37 16.14
C THR A 194 3.07 1.62 17.28
N GLY A 195 2.71 0.36 17.11
CA GLY A 195 1.90 -0.41 18.06
C GLY A 195 0.41 -0.06 18.06
N LEU A 196 -0.06 0.74 17.09
CA LEU A 196 -1.49 1.08 16.99
C LEU A 196 -2.29 -0.14 16.49
N PRO A 197 -3.44 -0.46 17.13
CA PRO A 197 -4.30 -1.57 16.70
C PRO A 197 -5.20 -1.19 15.51
N VAL A 198 -5.84 -2.17 14.88
CA VAL A 198 -6.79 -1.97 13.75
C VAL A 198 -8.22 -1.63 14.20
N VAL A 199 -8.43 -1.37 15.49
CA VAL A 199 -9.72 -0.81 15.94
C VAL A 199 -9.86 0.62 15.41
N ARG A 200 -11.09 1.09 15.14
CA ARG A 200 -11.34 2.41 14.52
C ARG A 200 -10.54 3.57 15.12
N GLU A 201 -10.39 3.62 16.44
CA GLU A 201 -9.61 4.67 17.11
C GLU A 201 -8.11 4.60 16.76
N GLY A 202 -7.54 3.40 16.67
CA GLY A 202 -6.15 3.18 16.27
C GLY A 202 -5.93 3.45 14.78
N GLU A 203 -6.86 3.03 13.92
CA GLU A 203 -6.86 3.35 12.50
C GLU A 203 -6.86 4.86 12.24
N VAL A 204 -7.77 5.58 12.88
CA VAL A 204 -7.87 7.05 12.73
C VAL A 204 -6.61 7.75 13.24
N ALA A 205 -6.01 7.27 14.33
CA ALA A 205 -4.73 7.75 14.83
C ALA A 205 -3.58 7.50 13.83
N LEU A 206 -3.50 6.30 13.25
CA LEU A 206 -2.46 5.98 12.28
C LEU A 206 -2.65 6.79 10.99
N LYS A 207 -3.88 6.97 10.50
CA LYS A 207 -4.17 7.81 9.33
C LYS A 207 -3.72 9.25 9.51
N ALA A 208 -3.83 9.80 10.72
CA ALA A 208 -3.30 11.13 11.03
C ALA A 208 -1.76 11.16 10.93
N PHE A 209 -1.07 10.10 11.37
CA PHE A 209 0.38 9.97 11.24
C PHE A 209 0.80 9.83 9.77
N GLU A 210 0.12 8.95 9.03
CA GLU A 210 0.35 8.74 7.60
C GLU A 210 0.11 10.02 6.82
N PHE A 211 -0.92 10.80 7.14
CA PHE A 211 -1.15 12.10 6.51
C PHE A 211 0.01 13.05 6.77
N ALA A 212 0.43 13.20 8.03
CA ALA A 212 1.53 14.10 8.39
C ALA A 212 2.88 13.71 7.74
N ASN A 213 3.11 12.41 7.46
CA ASN A 213 4.33 11.95 6.80
C ASN A 213 4.23 11.94 5.26
N THR A 214 3.13 11.41 4.70
CA THR A 214 3.00 11.13 3.25
C THR A 214 2.17 12.15 2.48
N LEU A 215 1.41 13.01 3.17
CA LEU A 215 0.42 13.94 2.61
C LEU A 215 -0.55 13.32 1.58
N ILE A 216 -0.78 12.01 1.59
CA ILE A 216 -1.79 11.38 0.75
C ILE A 216 -3.17 11.88 1.22
N PRO A 217 -4.00 12.51 0.38
CA PRO A 217 -5.21 13.18 0.88
C PRO A 217 -6.21 12.25 1.56
N MET A 218 -6.35 11.01 1.09
CA MET A 218 -7.26 10.03 1.68
C MET A 218 -6.97 9.77 3.16
N THR A 219 -5.71 9.79 3.59
CA THR A 219 -5.38 9.55 5.00
C THR A 219 -5.85 10.72 5.86
N GLY A 220 -5.68 11.95 5.38
CA GLY A 220 -6.24 13.15 5.99
C GLY A 220 -7.77 13.11 6.06
N LEU A 221 -8.44 12.76 4.95
CA LEU A 221 -9.90 12.62 4.92
C LEU A 221 -10.41 11.53 5.86
N SER A 222 -9.67 10.41 5.99
CA SER A 222 -10.01 9.32 6.90
C SER A 222 -9.97 9.76 8.37
N THR A 223 -9.22 10.79 8.73
CA THR A 223 -9.25 11.33 10.10
C THR A 223 -10.60 11.92 10.50
N LEU A 224 -11.44 12.32 9.53
CA LEU A 224 -12.80 12.80 9.77
C LEU A 224 -13.70 11.71 10.38
N ALA A 225 -13.34 10.43 10.24
CA ALA A 225 -14.00 9.33 10.92
C ALA A 225 -13.93 9.42 12.46
N VAL A 226 -13.08 10.30 13.01
CA VAL A 226 -13.10 10.69 14.44
C VAL A 226 -14.50 11.10 14.90
N ALA A 227 -15.31 11.72 14.04
CA ALA A 227 -16.68 12.13 14.36
C ALA A 227 -17.60 10.93 14.72
N THR A 228 -17.26 9.73 14.24
CA THR A 228 -18.02 8.49 14.48
C THR A 228 -17.60 7.75 15.75
N LEU A 229 -16.54 8.20 16.44
CA LEU A 229 -15.99 7.56 17.63
C LEU A 229 -16.80 7.90 18.90
N LYS A 230 -16.73 7.04 19.91
CA LYS A 230 -17.36 7.29 21.21
C LYS A 230 -16.74 8.53 21.89
N PRO A 231 -17.46 9.26 22.76
CA PRO A 231 -16.93 10.48 23.40
C PRO A 231 -15.54 10.33 24.04
N ARG A 232 -15.29 9.22 24.75
CA ARG A 232 -13.97 8.95 25.36
C ARG A 232 -12.87 8.65 24.33
N GLU A 233 -13.22 7.95 23.25
CA GLU A 233 -12.30 7.66 22.14
C GLU A 233 -11.92 8.96 21.41
N ARG A 234 -12.90 9.84 21.16
CA ARG A 234 -12.67 11.19 20.63
C ARG A 234 -11.77 12.01 21.53
N GLN A 235 -12.04 12.02 22.84
CA GLN A 235 -11.22 12.74 23.80
C GLN A 235 -9.75 12.31 23.74
N ARG A 236 -9.49 10.99 23.77
CA ARG A 236 -8.12 10.46 23.64
C ARG A 236 -7.49 10.77 22.30
N PHE A 237 -8.25 10.71 21.21
CA PHE A 237 -7.75 11.10 19.90
C PHE A 237 -7.22 12.55 19.92
N TRP A 238 -8.03 13.50 20.40
CA TRP A 238 -7.63 14.91 20.42
C TRP A 238 -6.53 15.22 21.44
N SER A 239 -6.51 14.55 22.59
CA SER A 239 -5.53 14.86 23.65
C SER A 239 -4.21 14.10 23.55
N ILE A 240 -4.20 12.92 22.93
CA ILE A 240 -3.03 12.02 22.88
C ILE A 240 -2.62 11.76 21.44
N TYR A 241 -3.50 11.15 20.65
CA TYR A 241 -3.08 10.53 19.40
C TYR A 241 -2.88 11.53 18.26
N LEU A 242 -3.72 12.55 18.12
CA LEU A 242 -3.54 13.57 17.08
C LEU A 242 -2.26 14.40 17.33
N PRO A 243 -2.00 14.95 18.54
CA PRO A 243 -0.74 15.63 18.80
C PRO A 243 0.48 14.75 18.56
N TRP A 244 0.42 13.48 19.00
CA TRP A 244 1.48 12.50 18.75
C TRP A 244 1.67 12.26 17.24
N ALA A 245 0.59 12.04 16.50
CA ALA A 245 0.60 11.70 15.09
C ALA A 245 1.17 12.83 14.24
N LEU A 246 0.73 14.08 14.49
CA LEU A 246 1.25 15.25 13.80
C LEU A 246 2.74 15.47 14.11
N ARG A 247 3.13 15.36 15.40
CA ARG A 247 4.52 15.53 15.81
C ARG A 247 5.44 14.49 15.17
N ASN A 248 5.05 13.21 15.22
CA ASN A 248 5.87 12.12 14.71
C ASN A 248 5.86 12.08 13.19
N GLY A 249 4.68 12.21 12.55
CA GLY A 249 4.58 12.16 11.10
C GLY A 249 5.37 13.29 10.43
N ALA A 250 5.33 14.51 10.98
CA ALA A 250 6.03 15.66 10.41
C ALA A 250 7.53 15.71 10.72
N ARG A 251 8.02 15.04 11.77
CA ARG A 251 9.44 15.04 12.17
C ARG A 251 10.19 13.77 11.77
N SER A 252 9.46 12.70 11.50
CA SER A 252 10.06 11.44 11.08
C SER A 252 10.60 11.51 9.67
N ARG A 253 11.50 10.59 9.35
CA ARG A 253 11.87 10.33 7.96
C ARG A 253 10.66 9.79 7.18
N ASP A 254 10.66 9.98 5.87
CA ASP A 254 9.62 9.47 5.00
C ASP A 254 9.53 7.93 5.08
N VAL A 255 8.46 7.40 5.68
CA VAL A 255 8.34 5.94 5.94
C VAL A 255 8.18 5.14 4.65
N ILE A 256 7.83 5.81 3.54
CA ILE A 256 7.76 5.20 2.21
C ILE A 256 9.16 4.81 1.69
N ASN A 257 10.21 5.47 2.17
CA ASN A 257 11.61 5.23 1.78
C ASN A 257 12.28 4.13 2.60
N VAL A 258 11.56 3.52 3.55
CA VAL A 258 12.07 2.37 4.28
C VAL A 258 12.00 1.12 3.40
N PHE A 259 13.16 0.47 3.23
CA PHE A 259 13.25 -0.83 2.58
C PHE A 259 12.93 -1.93 3.59
N TRP A 260 11.64 -2.05 3.96
CA TRP A 260 11.14 -2.94 5.03
C TRP A 260 11.68 -4.36 4.97
N GLU A 261 11.79 -4.90 3.75
CA GLU A 261 12.27 -6.24 3.45
C GLU A 261 13.74 -6.46 3.91
N GLU A 262 14.56 -5.41 3.91
CA GLU A 262 15.96 -5.43 4.38
C GLU A 262 16.09 -5.10 5.89
N GLN A 263 15.03 -4.62 6.53
CA GLN A 263 15.06 -4.19 7.94
C GLN A 263 14.51 -5.24 8.91
N LEU A 264 14.04 -6.39 8.42
CA LEU A 264 13.28 -7.38 9.22
C LEU A 264 14.06 -7.92 10.42
N GLU A 265 15.36 -8.13 10.29
CA GLU A 265 16.21 -8.67 11.37
C GLU A 265 16.71 -7.60 12.34
N ARG A 266 16.57 -6.32 11.98
CA ARG A 266 17.08 -5.20 12.75
C ARG A 266 16.26 -5.00 14.02
N ASP A 267 16.92 -4.54 15.08
CA ASP A 267 16.24 -4.08 16.30
C ASP A 267 15.22 -2.98 15.97
N VAL A 268 13.98 -3.18 16.44
CA VAL A 268 12.85 -2.31 16.13
C VAL A 268 12.95 -0.95 16.82
N ASP A 269 13.57 -0.87 18.00
CA ASP A 269 13.75 0.39 18.73
C ASP A 269 14.89 1.21 18.12
N ASP A 270 15.94 0.56 17.60
CA ASP A 270 16.98 1.24 16.79
C ASP A 270 16.40 1.82 15.50
N LEU A 271 15.52 1.08 14.82
CA LEU A 271 14.85 1.57 13.61
C LEU A 271 13.93 2.75 13.93
N ARG A 272 13.15 2.67 15.02
CA ARG A 272 12.33 3.80 15.51
C ARG A 272 13.15 5.04 15.78
N ALA A 273 14.29 4.89 16.46
CA ALA A 273 15.19 5.99 16.77
C ALA A 273 15.76 6.63 15.48
N GLU A 274 16.19 5.82 14.51
CA GLU A 274 16.68 6.33 13.22
C GLU A 274 15.60 7.10 12.45
N LEU A 275 14.37 6.57 12.44
CA LEU A 275 13.24 7.19 11.75
C LEU A 275 12.70 8.41 12.50
N GLY A 276 13.08 8.64 13.76
CA GLY A 276 12.51 9.69 14.60
C GLY A 276 11.06 9.42 14.99
N ILE A 277 10.71 8.14 15.20
CA ILE A 277 9.35 7.70 15.53
C ILE A 277 9.30 7.20 16.97
N GLU A 278 8.58 7.91 17.82
CA GLU A 278 8.23 7.50 19.17
C GLU A 278 6.92 6.70 19.16
N ARG A 279 6.83 5.67 19.99
CA ARG A 279 5.55 4.96 20.17
C ARG A 279 4.54 5.83 20.93
N PRO A 280 3.27 5.89 20.50
CA PRO A 280 2.22 6.45 21.32
C PRO A 280 1.95 5.53 22.53
N PRO A 281 1.27 6.04 23.57
CA PRO A 281 0.74 5.19 24.63
C PRO A 281 -0.09 4.02 24.08
N ASP A 282 0.10 2.82 24.63
CA ASP A 282 -0.60 1.61 24.14
C ASP A 282 -2.12 1.73 24.32
N LEU A 283 -2.83 1.82 23.20
CA LEU A 283 -4.26 2.07 23.17
C LEU A 283 -5.06 0.96 23.87
N ARG A 284 -4.67 -0.30 23.67
CA ARG A 284 -5.37 -1.45 24.28
C ARG A 284 -5.23 -1.42 25.80
N SER A 285 -4.05 -1.07 26.32
CA SER A 285 -3.80 -0.90 27.75
C SER A 285 -4.63 0.23 28.35
N ILE A 286 -4.69 1.41 27.70
CA ILE A 286 -5.54 2.51 28.16
C ILE A 286 -7.02 2.08 28.23
N ARG A 287 -7.54 1.48 27.14
CA ARG A 287 -8.93 1.01 27.08
C ARG A 287 -9.25 -0.05 28.13
N LYS A 288 -8.29 -0.93 28.44
CA LYS A 288 -8.42 -1.94 29.49
C LYS A 288 -8.54 -1.28 30.86
N ARG A 289 -7.62 -0.37 31.22
CA ARG A 289 -7.67 0.36 32.51
C ARG A 289 -8.97 1.12 32.70
N GLU A 290 -9.42 1.88 31.69
CA GLU A 290 -10.68 2.63 31.76
C GLU A 290 -11.92 1.73 31.93
N ARG A 291 -11.88 0.51 31.37
CA ARG A 291 -12.94 -0.48 31.54
C ARG A 291 -12.95 -1.02 32.96
N GLU A 292 -11.79 -1.35 33.51
CA GLU A 292 -11.65 -1.84 34.88
C GLU A 292 -12.08 -0.78 35.90
N GLU A 293 -11.67 0.48 35.71
CA GLU A 293 -12.12 1.61 36.55
C GLU A 293 -13.64 1.75 36.52
N ARG A 294 -14.26 1.69 35.34
CA ARG A 294 -15.72 1.75 35.23
C ARG A 294 -16.40 0.59 35.95
N ASN A 295 -15.85 -0.62 35.85
CA ASN A 295 -16.39 -1.78 36.54
C ASN A 295 -16.30 -1.60 38.07
N ARG A 296 -15.15 -1.14 38.59
CA ARG A 296 -14.97 -0.84 40.01
C ARG A 296 -15.95 0.22 40.51
N HIS A 297 -16.18 1.28 39.74
CA HIS A 297 -17.16 2.32 40.10
C HIS A 297 -18.59 1.77 40.14
N LYS A 298 -18.97 0.92 39.18
CA LYS A 298 -20.29 0.27 39.17
C LYS A 298 -20.47 -0.68 40.36
N GLU A 299 -19.46 -1.46 40.69
CA GLU A 299 -19.48 -2.35 41.85
C GLU A 299 -19.56 -1.57 43.17
N ALA A 300 -18.86 -0.44 43.28
CA ALA A 300 -18.96 0.44 44.44
C ALA A 300 -20.36 1.05 44.58
N GLN A 301 -20.95 1.50 43.47
CA GLN A 301 -22.32 2.05 43.47
C GLN A 301 -23.40 1.00 43.76
N ALA A 302 -23.17 -0.26 43.40
CA ALA A 302 -24.11 -1.35 43.69
C ALA A 302 -24.03 -1.87 45.14
N ARG A 303 -23.00 -1.47 45.89
CA ARG A 303 -22.80 -1.84 47.30
C ARG A 303 -23.32 -0.79 48.29
N VAL A 304 -23.76 0.36 47.77
CA VAL A 304 -24.38 1.47 48.53
C VAL A 304 -25.88 1.41 48.32
#